data_AF-G6EA66-F1
#
_entry.id   AF-G6EA66-F1
#
_cell.length_a   1.000
_cell.length_b   1.000
_cell.length_c   1.000
_cell.angle_alpha   90.00
_cell.angle_beta   90.00
_cell.angle_gamma   90.00
#
_symmetry.space_group_name_H-M   'P 1'
#
loop_
_entity.id
_entity.type
_entity.pdbx_description
1 polymer ?
#
loop_
_entity_poly.entity_id
_entity_poly.type
_entity_poly.pdbx_seq_one_letter_code
_entity_poly.pdbx_strand_id
1 'polypeptide(L)'
;MGCESCHGPASGWLSSHYAMPATHASNVAAGMIPLEKPQVRASVCLDCHFGSDKPGQFVTHSMMAAGHPRVSFELDLFSSLQAHYNLDADYVKRKGRLDSLQLWAVGQAEAVKRSTRLFTNASLATEGMFPQFYFYDCHSCHRQITDNPAAKRTFETNPGRPIPFGNPPYNDENMIMLSAVASTLAPGQAARYDAAAKAFHAAMAQGRPQAAEAARALSFAAGTLSDALAARHYSNDTAFQVIAAIAGKAITPRLTDYTGSAQAVMAVDTLLNALVREGRVTVGAAAGIRAQINRAYVAVSAPEKFDPGSFRAALGSAARSIEALR
;
A
#
# COMPACT_ATOMS: atom_id res chain seq x y z
N MET A 1 -9.88 17.73 8.44
CA MET A 1 -10.62 16.67 7.73
C MET A 1 -11.95 16.48 8.45
N GLY A 2 -13.08 16.61 7.76
CA GLY A 2 -14.42 16.47 8.35
C GLY A 2 -15.23 15.36 7.68
N CYS A 3 -16.49 15.14 8.10
CA CYS A 3 -17.34 14.06 7.58
C CYS A 3 -17.45 14.08 6.05
N GLU A 4 -17.66 15.26 5.47
CA GLU A 4 -17.83 15.45 4.02
C GLU A 4 -16.55 15.17 3.21
N SER A 5 -15.37 15.23 3.85
CA SER A 5 -14.10 14.85 3.21
C SER A 5 -14.07 13.37 2.83
N CYS A 6 -14.83 12.53 3.54
CA CYS A 6 -14.90 11.09 3.27
C CYS A 6 -16.27 10.64 2.72
N HIS A 7 -17.35 11.22 3.23
CA HIS A 7 -18.72 10.81 2.90
C HIS A 7 -19.34 11.63 1.76
N GLY A 8 -18.64 12.65 1.24
CA GLY A 8 -19.14 13.55 0.19
C GLY A 8 -20.00 14.69 0.75
N PRO A 9 -20.42 15.65 -0.09
CA PRO A 9 -21.22 16.79 0.32
C PRO A 9 -22.52 16.35 1.01
N ALA A 10 -22.75 16.83 2.22
CA ALA A 10 -23.81 16.29 3.09
C ALA A 10 -25.20 16.85 2.79
N SER A 11 -25.31 17.93 2.01
CA SER A 11 -26.57 18.62 1.73
C SER A 11 -27.68 17.70 1.17
N GLY A 12 -27.30 16.66 0.42
CA GLY A 12 -28.26 15.70 -0.15
C GLY A 12 -28.68 14.57 0.78
N TRP A 13 -27.80 14.13 1.69
CA TRP A 13 -28.00 12.89 2.48
C TRP A 13 -28.03 13.09 4.00
N LEU A 14 -27.67 14.26 4.53
CA LEU A 14 -27.54 14.47 5.97
C LEU A 14 -28.87 14.29 6.70
N SER A 15 -29.94 14.89 6.20
CA SER A 15 -31.27 14.82 6.81
C SER A 15 -31.84 13.40 6.78
N SER A 16 -31.61 12.66 5.70
CA SER A 16 -32.01 11.26 5.59
C SER A 16 -31.08 10.33 6.37
N HIS A 17 -29.85 10.75 6.73
CA HIS A 17 -28.91 9.89 7.44
C HIS A 17 -29.43 9.42 8.81
N TYR A 18 -30.20 10.27 9.49
CA TYR A 18 -30.75 10.00 10.82
C TYR A 18 -32.28 9.85 10.82
N ALA A 19 -32.96 10.02 9.69
CA ALA A 19 -34.41 9.93 9.59
C ALA A 19 -34.87 8.54 9.13
N MET A 20 -35.87 7.96 9.82
CA MET A 20 -36.58 6.78 9.32
C MET A 20 -37.57 7.21 8.23
N PRO A 21 -37.76 6.46 7.13
CA PRO A 21 -37.26 5.10 6.86
C PRO A 21 -36.02 5.05 5.94
N ALA A 22 -35.12 6.04 6.00
CA ALA A 22 -33.99 6.08 5.06
C ALA A 22 -33.08 4.85 5.17
N THR A 23 -32.55 4.43 4.03
CA THR A 23 -31.65 3.28 3.91
C THR A 23 -30.26 3.74 3.49
N HIS A 24 -29.27 2.86 3.65
CA HIS A 24 -27.94 3.12 3.10
C HIS A 24 -27.99 3.40 1.58
N ALA A 25 -28.78 2.60 0.85
CA ALA A 25 -28.96 2.78 -0.59
C ALA A 25 -29.58 4.14 -0.96
N SER A 26 -30.58 4.63 -0.20
CA SER A 26 -31.17 5.95 -0.46
C SER A 26 -30.20 7.08 -0.15
N ASN A 27 -29.37 6.95 0.90
CA ASN A 27 -28.33 7.95 1.21
C ASN A 27 -27.25 7.99 0.12
N VAL A 28 -26.84 6.84 -0.42
CA VAL A 28 -25.92 6.77 -1.56
C VAL A 28 -26.53 7.40 -2.81
N ALA A 29 -27.81 7.12 -3.09
CA ALA A 29 -28.54 7.75 -4.19
C ALA A 29 -28.65 9.28 -4.03
N ALA A 30 -28.66 9.77 -2.78
CA ALA A 30 -28.66 11.18 -2.44
C ALA A 30 -27.26 11.83 -2.36
N GLY A 31 -26.21 11.12 -2.77
CA GLY A 31 -24.85 11.67 -2.90
C GLY A 31 -23.85 11.24 -1.82
N MET A 32 -24.24 10.36 -0.89
CA MET A 32 -23.28 9.79 0.06
C MET A 32 -22.29 8.88 -0.67
N ILE A 33 -21.00 9.04 -0.37
CA ILE A 33 -19.96 8.18 -0.92
C ILE A 33 -20.07 6.77 -0.29
N PRO A 34 -20.18 5.68 -1.10
CA PRO A 34 -20.32 4.32 -0.61
C PRO A 34 -18.98 3.74 -0.12
N LEU A 35 -18.50 4.22 1.03
CA LEU A 35 -17.23 3.82 1.64
C LEU A 35 -17.19 2.35 2.12
N GLU A 36 -18.30 1.62 2.10
CA GLU A 36 -18.30 0.16 2.28
C GLU A 36 -17.63 -0.56 1.11
N LYS A 37 -17.55 0.06 -0.08
CA LYS A 37 -16.87 -0.50 -1.25
C LYS A 37 -15.36 -0.25 -1.14
N PRO A 38 -14.51 -1.29 -1.10
CA PRO A 38 -13.07 -1.14 -0.91
C PRO A 38 -12.39 -0.19 -1.90
N GLN A 39 -12.69 -0.29 -3.20
CA GLN A 39 -12.07 0.60 -4.20
C GLN A 39 -12.48 2.07 -4.02
N VAL A 40 -13.75 2.32 -3.65
CA VAL A 40 -14.25 3.68 -3.41
C VAL A 40 -13.57 4.28 -2.19
N ARG A 41 -13.49 3.52 -1.10
CA ARG A 41 -12.77 3.94 0.12
C ARG A 41 -11.30 4.22 -0.18
N ALA A 42 -10.63 3.32 -0.90
CA ALA A 42 -9.24 3.50 -1.32
C ALA A 42 -9.04 4.81 -2.08
N SER A 43 -9.90 5.08 -3.08
CA SER A 43 -9.82 6.31 -3.88
C SER A 43 -9.96 7.57 -3.05
N VAL A 44 -10.87 7.59 -2.06
CA VAL A 44 -11.07 8.74 -1.16
C VAL A 44 -9.83 8.96 -0.30
N CYS A 45 -9.29 7.91 0.31
CA CYS A 45 -8.09 8.03 1.13
C CYS A 45 -6.88 8.47 0.28
N LEU A 46 -6.74 7.92 -0.93
CA LEU A 46 -5.64 8.24 -1.84
C LEU A 46 -5.69 9.67 -2.38
N ASP A 47 -6.84 10.32 -2.43
CA ASP A 47 -6.93 11.73 -2.85
C ASP A 47 -6.11 12.66 -1.93
N CYS A 48 -5.82 12.25 -0.68
CA CYS A 48 -4.92 12.96 0.24
C CYS A 48 -3.63 12.18 0.55
N HIS A 49 -3.72 10.86 0.77
CA HIS A 49 -2.59 9.99 1.13
C HIS A 49 -1.82 9.45 -0.07
N PHE A 50 -1.90 10.14 -1.20
CA PHE A 50 -1.05 9.97 -2.39
C PHE A 50 -1.20 11.19 -3.31
N GLY A 51 -2.40 11.76 -3.32
CA GLY A 51 -2.79 12.87 -4.17
C GLY A 51 -3.60 12.41 -5.38
N SER A 52 -4.05 13.39 -6.15
CA SER A 52 -4.80 13.18 -7.39
C SER A 52 -4.39 14.19 -8.45
N ASP A 53 -4.96 14.04 -9.63
CA ASP A 53 -4.90 15.00 -10.72
C ASP A 53 -5.89 16.16 -10.56
N LYS A 54 -6.65 16.22 -9.46
CA LYS A 54 -7.49 17.36 -9.13
C LYS A 54 -6.61 18.56 -8.73
N PRO A 55 -7.00 19.80 -9.09
CA PRO A 55 -6.25 21.00 -8.72
C PRO A 55 -5.93 21.04 -7.22
N GLY A 56 -4.65 21.26 -6.90
CA GLY A 56 -4.17 21.41 -5.52
C GLY A 56 -4.06 20.12 -4.69
N GLN A 57 -4.29 18.93 -5.27
CA GLN A 57 -4.19 17.66 -4.53
C GLN A 57 -2.89 16.86 -4.79
N PHE A 58 -2.13 17.18 -5.83
CA PHE A 58 -0.88 16.46 -6.11
C PHE A 58 0.26 16.95 -5.21
N VAL A 59 0.92 16.01 -4.52
CA VAL A 59 2.11 16.30 -3.69
C VAL A 59 3.35 16.25 -4.58
N THR A 60 4.16 17.31 -4.53
CA THR A 60 5.43 17.39 -5.27
C THR A 60 6.61 17.10 -4.35
N HIS A 61 7.76 16.77 -4.95
CA HIS A 61 9.02 16.66 -4.24
C HIS A 61 9.42 17.97 -3.55
N SER A 62 9.07 19.15 -4.10
CA SER A 62 9.32 20.44 -3.45
C SER A 62 8.55 20.60 -2.14
N MET A 63 7.31 20.10 -2.07
CA MET A 63 6.54 20.07 -0.82
C MET A 63 7.17 19.10 0.19
N MET A 64 7.66 17.94 -0.25
CA MET A 64 8.40 17.00 0.61
C MET A 64 9.69 17.61 1.15
N ALA A 65 10.45 18.31 0.30
CA ALA A 65 11.66 19.03 0.70
C ALA A 65 11.36 20.15 1.71
N ALA A 66 10.16 20.75 1.65
CA ALA A 66 9.67 21.71 2.63
C ALA A 66 9.16 21.08 3.95
N GLY A 67 9.27 19.76 4.10
CA GLY A 67 8.93 19.04 5.34
C GLY A 67 7.62 18.25 5.28
N HIS A 68 6.94 18.17 4.13
CA HIS A 68 5.82 17.24 4.00
C HIS A 68 6.33 15.80 4.16
N PRO A 69 5.70 14.96 5.01
CA PRO A 69 6.15 13.59 5.21
C PRO A 69 6.08 12.81 3.91
N ARG A 70 6.87 11.73 3.83
CA ARG A 70 6.69 10.76 2.76
C ARG A 70 5.26 10.27 2.77
N VAL A 71 4.73 10.01 1.59
CA VAL A 71 3.40 9.50 1.46
C VAL A 71 3.46 7.98 1.42
N SER A 72 2.99 7.33 2.48
CA SER A 72 2.80 5.87 2.57
C SER A 72 1.32 5.56 2.70
N PHE A 73 0.87 4.44 2.13
CA PHE A 73 -0.55 4.11 2.08
C PHE A 73 -0.84 2.71 2.63
N GLU A 74 -1.79 2.64 3.58
CA GLU A 74 -2.27 1.39 4.14
C GLU A 74 -3.78 1.47 4.48
N LEU A 75 -4.62 0.94 3.59
CA LEU A 75 -6.08 1.22 3.62
C LEU A 75 -6.77 0.64 4.86
N ASP A 76 -6.44 -0.59 5.26
CA ASP A 76 -7.06 -1.20 6.45
C ASP A 76 -6.64 -0.48 7.73
N LEU A 77 -5.35 -0.15 7.85
CA LEU A 77 -4.83 0.63 8.98
C LEU A 77 -5.53 1.99 9.08
N PHE A 78 -5.57 2.76 7.99
CA PHE A 78 -6.22 4.08 8.00
C PHE A 78 -7.73 3.98 8.25
N SER A 79 -8.38 2.93 7.71
CA SER A 79 -9.79 2.65 8.00
C SER A 79 -10.04 2.40 9.48
N SER A 80 -9.15 1.66 10.14
CA SER A 80 -9.27 1.34 11.57
C SER A 80 -9.06 2.59 12.45
N LEU A 81 -8.12 3.47 12.08
CA LEU A 81 -7.82 4.70 12.82
C LEU A 81 -8.93 5.76 12.71
N GLN A 82 -9.78 5.67 11.68
CA GLN A 82 -10.90 6.59 11.44
C GLN A 82 -12.26 5.95 11.75
N ALA A 83 -12.29 4.74 12.31
CA ALA A 83 -13.52 4.02 12.58
C ALA A 83 -14.35 4.72 13.66
N HIS A 84 -15.58 5.07 13.30
CA HIS A 84 -16.62 5.63 14.18
C HIS A 84 -17.94 4.88 14.00
N TYR A 85 -17.84 3.59 13.68
CA TYR A 85 -18.94 2.66 13.45
C TYR A 85 -18.65 1.32 14.14
N ASN A 86 -19.70 0.60 14.48
CA ASN A 86 -19.59 -0.77 14.97
C ASN A 86 -19.88 -1.74 13.82
N LEU A 87 -19.08 -2.81 13.71
CA LEU A 87 -19.30 -3.91 12.77
C LEU A 87 -20.24 -4.94 13.37
N ASP A 88 -21.46 -4.52 13.69
CA ASP A 88 -22.51 -5.38 14.25
C ASP A 88 -23.42 -5.98 13.15
N ALA A 89 -24.42 -6.76 13.58
CA ALA A 89 -25.36 -7.40 12.66
C ALA A 89 -26.16 -6.38 11.82
N ASP A 90 -26.43 -5.18 12.35
CA ASP A 90 -27.13 -4.12 11.61
C ASP A 90 -26.24 -3.51 10.54
N TYR A 91 -24.97 -3.23 10.84
CA TYR A 91 -23.99 -2.80 9.86
C TYR A 91 -23.90 -3.80 8.71
N VAL A 92 -23.73 -5.09 9.04
CA VAL A 92 -23.59 -6.16 8.03
C VAL A 92 -24.86 -6.27 7.18
N LYS A 93 -26.04 -6.15 7.78
CA LYS A 93 -27.32 -6.15 7.05
C LYS A 93 -27.44 -4.98 6.07
N ARG A 94 -26.97 -3.79 6.44
CA ARG A 94 -27.11 -2.57 5.62
C ARG A 94 -26.02 -2.41 4.56
N LYS A 95 -24.79 -2.83 4.85
CA LYS A 95 -23.58 -2.51 4.07
C LYS A 95 -22.75 -3.72 3.67
N GLY A 96 -23.10 -4.92 4.13
CA GLY A 96 -22.27 -6.10 4.00
C GLY A 96 -21.16 -6.16 5.04
N ARG A 97 -20.45 -7.30 5.09
CA ARG A 97 -19.33 -7.51 5.99
C ARG A 97 -18.09 -6.82 5.44
N LEU A 98 -17.49 -5.96 6.25
CA LEU A 98 -16.18 -5.38 5.98
C LEU A 98 -15.11 -6.44 6.27
N ASP A 99 -14.28 -6.74 5.27
CA ASP A 99 -13.20 -7.73 5.37
C ASP A 99 -11.86 -7.00 5.36
N SER A 100 -11.09 -7.20 6.44
CA SER A 100 -9.83 -6.51 6.70
C SER A 100 -8.75 -6.84 5.69
N LEU A 101 -8.62 -8.14 5.36
CA LEU A 101 -7.65 -8.61 4.39
C LEU A 101 -8.03 -8.12 2.99
N GLN A 102 -9.33 -8.13 2.67
CA GLN A 102 -9.84 -7.56 1.41
C GLN A 102 -9.51 -6.06 1.31
N LEU A 103 -9.79 -5.28 2.35
CA LEU A 103 -9.47 -3.85 2.37
C LEU A 103 -7.96 -3.61 2.20
N TRP A 104 -7.15 -4.32 2.95
CA TRP A 104 -5.69 -4.24 2.83
C TRP A 104 -5.23 -4.55 1.40
N ALA A 105 -5.66 -5.68 0.83
CA ALA A 105 -5.26 -6.13 -0.49
C ALA A 105 -5.71 -5.19 -1.62
N VAL A 106 -6.97 -4.74 -1.59
CA VAL A 106 -7.51 -3.75 -2.55
C VAL A 106 -6.79 -2.41 -2.40
N GLY A 107 -6.43 -2.03 -1.17
CA GLY A 107 -5.63 -0.83 -0.90
C GLY A 107 -4.28 -0.84 -1.63
N GLN A 108 -3.56 -1.97 -1.60
CA GLN A 108 -2.30 -2.12 -2.34
C GLN A 108 -2.51 -1.97 -3.86
N ALA A 109 -3.57 -2.59 -4.40
CA ALA A 109 -3.91 -2.53 -5.82
C ALA A 109 -4.27 -1.11 -6.29
N GLU A 110 -5.13 -0.42 -5.55
CA GLU A 110 -5.54 0.96 -5.88
C GLU A 110 -4.40 1.96 -5.70
N ALA A 111 -3.47 1.76 -4.75
CA ALA A 111 -2.28 2.59 -4.59
C ALA A 111 -1.35 2.49 -5.81
N VAL A 112 -1.05 1.26 -6.28
CA VAL A 112 -0.24 1.05 -7.49
C VAL A 112 -0.92 1.66 -8.71
N LYS A 113 -2.23 1.43 -8.88
CA LYS A 113 -3.02 1.97 -9.97
C LYS A 113 -3.03 3.51 -9.96
N ARG A 114 -3.23 4.13 -8.79
CA ARG A 114 -3.22 5.60 -8.63
C ARG A 114 -1.85 6.17 -8.96
N SER A 115 -0.80 5.62 -8.38
CA SER A 115 0.57 6.09 -8.54
C SER A 115 1.02 6.04 -10.00
N THR A 116 0.78 4.91 -10.67
CA THR A 116 1.12 4.74 -12.09
C THR A 116 0.26 5.60 -13.01
N ARG A 117 -1.04 5.79 -12.71
CA ARG A 117 -1.90 6.71 -13.46
C ARG A 117 -1.38 8.14 -13.39
N LEU A 118 -1.04 8.63 -12.19
CA LEU A 118 -0.48 9.98 -12.02
C LEU A 118 0.88 10.11 -12.72
N PHE A 119 1.72 9.08 -12.65
CA PHE A 119 2.99 9.03 -13.38
C PHE A 119 2.80 9.14 -14.90
N THR A 120 1.69 8.64 -15.48
CA THR A 120 1.45 8.79 -16.92
C THR A 120 1.18 10.23 -17.34
N ASN A 121 0.65 11.07 -16.43
CA ASN A 121 0.38 12.48 -16.70
C ASN A 121 1.69 13.27 -16.77
N ALA A 122 2.00 13.83 -17.94
CA ALA A 122 3.23 14.59 -18.16
C ALA A 122 3.32 15.83 -17.26
N SER A 123 2.20 16.53 -16.99
CA SER A 123 2.22 17.74 -16.16
C SER A 123 2.48 17.47 -14.68
N LEU A 124 2.33 16.23 -14.23
CA LEU A 124 2.59 15.82 -12.84
C LEU A 124 3.92 15.06 -12.70
N ALA A 125 4.32 14.33 -13.75
CA ALA A 125 5.48 13.44 -13.71
C ALA A 125 6.81 14.13 -14.00
N THR A 126 6.81 15.40 -14.37
CA THR A 126 8.02 16.19 -14.65
C THR A 126 7.93 17.56 -14.00
N GLU A 127 9.06 18.07 -13.53
CA GLU A 127 9.22 19.42 -12.98
C GLU A 127 10.42 20.07 -13.69
N GLY A 128 10.14 20.93 -14.68
CA GLY A 128 11.16 21.48 -15.56
C GLY A 128 11.91 20.39 -16.33
N MET A 129 13.25 20.39 -16.24
CA MET A 129 14.11 19.39 -16.90
C MET A 129 14.17 18.03 -16.17
N PHE A 130 13.63 17.95 -14.94
CA PHE A 130 13.76 16.78 -14.09
C PHE A 130 12.46 15.96 -14.07
N PRO A 131 12.55 14.64 -13.85
CA PRO A 131 11.37 13.89 -13.45
C PRO A 131 10.88 14.38 -12.09
N GLN A 132 9.59 14.25 -11.84
CA GLN A 132 9.03 14.53 -10.53
C GLN A 132 9.51 13.47 -9.53
N PHE A 133 10.46 13.84 -8.66
CA PHE A 133 11.12 12.92 -7.73
C PHE A 133 10.19 12.30 -6.68
N TYR A 134 8.97 12.84 -6.51
CA TYR A 134 7.91 12.25 -5.68
C TYR A 134 7.65 10.76 -6.00
N PHE A 135 7.79 10.35 -7.25
CA PHE A 135 7.57 8.96 -7.68
C PHE A 135 8.72 8.00 -7.37
N TYR A 136 9.84 8.49 -6.87
CA TYR A 136 11.07 7.71 -6.69
C TYR A 136 11.37 7.47 -5.22
N ASP A 137 12.13 6.41 -4.93
CA ASP A 137 12.59 6.16 -3.56
C ASP A 137 13.61 7.23 -3.15
N CYS A 138 13.19 8.08 -2.21
CA CYS A 138 14.01 9.15 -1.66
C CYS A 138 15.33 8.65 -1.09
N HIS A 139 15.38 7.45 -0.48
CA HIS A 139 16.57 6.91 0.19
C HIS A 139 17.64 6.41 -0.78
N SER A 140 17.29 6.26 -2.05
CA SER A 140 18.26 5.99 -3.11
C SER A 140 19.22 7.19 -3.31
N CYS A 141 18.71 8.42 -3.11
CA CYS A 141 19.43 9.68 -3.25
C CYS A 141 19.84 10.28 -1.90
N HIS A 142 18.96 10.25 -0.91
CA HIS A 142 19.16 10.78 0.45
C HIS A 142 19.78 9.73 1.37
N ARG A 143 21.01 9.35 1.05
CA ARG A 143 21.85 8.45 1.84
C ARG A 143 23.21 9.09 2.07
N GLN A 144 23.98 8.54 3.01
CA GLN A 144 25.34 9.02 3.24
C GLN A 144 26.19 8.82 1.97
N ILE A 145 26.80 9.91 1.50
CA ILE A 145 27.77 9.92 0.39
C ILE A 145 29.16 10.06 0.99
N THR A 146 30.12 9.28 0.48
CA THR A 146 31.51 9.30 0.92
C THR A 146 32.45 9.09 -0.26
N ASP A 147 33.55 9.85 -0.30
CA ASP A 147 34.61 9.72 -1.30
C ASP A 147 35.65 8.64 -0.94
N ASN A 148 35.45 7.92 0.17
CA ASN A 148 36.34 6.84 0.56
C ASN A 148 36.27 5.69 -0.46
N PRO A 149 37.37 5.38 -1.19
CA PRO A 149 37.35 4.34 -2.21
C PRO A 149 37.14 2.93 -1.63
N ALA A 150 37.38 2.74 -0.33
CA ALA A 150 37.14 1.50 0.39
C ALA A 150 35.72 1.41 0.99
N ALA A 151 34.86 2.41 0.79
CA ALA A 151 33.50 2.39 1.29
C ALA A 151 32.72 1.22 0.71
N LYS A 152 32.08 0.43 1.59
CA LYS A 152 31.17 -0.63 1.17
C LYS A 152 29.87 0.01 0.67
N ARG A 153 29.51 -0.32 -0.56
CA ARG A 153 28.21 0.07 -1.12
C ARG A 153 27.10 -0.64 -0.34
N THR A 154 26.13 0.13 0.15
CA THR A 154 24.99 -0.38 0.92
C THR A 154 23.75 -0.69 0.06
N PHE A 155 23.82 -0.44 -1.25
CA PHE A 155 22.74 -0.75 -2.18
C PHE A 155 22.75 -2.22 -2.59
N GLU A 156 21.58 -2.85 -2.60
CA GLU A 156 21.35 -4.21 -3.11
C GLU A 156 20.48 -4.20 -4.37
N THR A 157 20.76 -5.10 -5.32
CA THR A 157 19.91 -5.28 -6.50
C THR A 157 18.59 -5.96 -6.12
N ASN A 158 17.48 -5.35 -6.48
CA ASN A 158 16.14 -5.93 -6.31
C ASN A 158 15.76 -6.77 -7.54
N PRO A 159 15.52 -8.09 -7.42
CA PRO A 159 15.21 -8.96 -8.55
C PRO A 159 13.84 -8.70 -9.20
N GLY A 160 12.95 -7.97 -8.50
CA GLY A 160 11.68 -7.48 -9.04
C GLY A 160 11.81 -6.16 -9.80
N ARG A 161 12.99 -5.52 -9.77
CA ARG A 161 13.24 -4.17 -10.26
C ARG A 161 14.41 -4.18 -11.26
N PRO A 162 14.22 -4.67 -12.50
CA PRO A 162 15.27 -4.65 -13.52
C PRO A 162 15.52 -3.22 -14.01
N ILE A 163 16.30 -2.45 -13.26
CA ILE A 163 16.74 -1.09 -13.60
C ILE A 163 18.26 -1.07 -13.82
N PRO A 164 18.78 -0.20 -14.71
CA PRO A 164 20.21 0.02 -14.83
C PRO A 164 20.82 0.48 -13.51
N PHE A 165 22.04 0.02 -13.25
CA PHE A 165 22.80 0.47 -12.09
C PHE A 165 23.00 1.99 -12.14
N GLY A 166 22.73 2.67 -11.03
CA GLY A 166 22.86 4.13 -10.90
C GLY A 166 21.59 4.92 -11.17
N ASN A 167 20.55 4.32 -11.75
CA ASN A 167 19.27 5.00 -11.92
C ASN A 167 18.48 5.02 -10.60
N PRO A 168 17.79 6.13 -10.28
CA PRO A 168 16.91 6.17 -9.11
C PRO A 168 15.75 5.20 -9.32
N PRO A 169 15.48 4.29 -8.37
CA PRO A 169 14.35 3.39 -8.45
C PRO A 169 13.03 4.14 -8.20
N TYR A 170 11.99 3.71 -8.90
CA TYR A 170 10.61 4.09 -8.57
C TYR A 170 10.25 3.58 -7.17
N ASN A 171 9.47 4.36 -6.42
CA ASN A 171 8.96 3.93 -5.12
C ASN A 171 7.87 2.85 -5.31
N ASP A 172 8.26 1.59 -5.18
CA ASP A 172 7.46 0.41 -5.55
C ASP A 172 6.96 -0.39 -4.33
N GLU A 173 6.88 0.23 -3.16
CA GLU A 173 6.55 -0.44 -1.90
C GLU A 173 5.19 -1.18 -1.94
N ASN A 174 4.15 -0.53 -2.47
CA ASN A 174 2.84 -1.18 -2.69
C ASN A 174 2.89 -2.20 -3.83
N MET A 175 3.85 -2.09 -4.77
CA MET A 175 4.01 -3.09 -5.83
C MET A 175 4.56 -4.41 -5.29
N ILE A 176 5.49 -4.34 -4.34
CA ILE A 176 6.01 -5.52 -3.66
C ILE A 176 4.90 -6.19 -2.84
N MET A 177 4.11 -5.42 -2.10
CA MET A 177 2.98 -5.97 -1.31
C MET A 177 1.89 -6.57 -2.22
N LEU A 178 1.59 -5.92 -3.34
CA LEU A 178 0.60 -6.42 -4.30
C LEU A 178 1.05 -7.73 -4.94
N SER A 179 2.33 -7.89 -5.28
CA SER A 179 2.87 -9.18 -5.72
C SER A 179 2.67 -10.27 -4.65
N ALA A 180 2.96 -9.95 -3.38
CA ALA A 180 2.82 -10.90 -2.28
C ALA A 180 1.38 -11.43 -2.16
N VAL A 181 0.41 -10.52 -2.05
CA VAL A 181 -1.00 -10.90 -1.91
C VAL A 181 -1.59 -11.52 -3.16
N ALA A 182 -1.23 -11.02 -4.35
CA ALA A 182 -1.73 -11.59 -5.61
C ALA A 182 -1.27 -13.04 -5.78
N SER A 183 -0.04 -13.37 -5.38
CA SER A 183 0.48 -14.75 -5.44
C SER A 183 -0.35 -15.74 -4.61
N THR A 184 -0.94 -15.28 -3.51
CA THR A 184 -1.79 -16.08 -2.63
C THR A 184 -3.24 -16.10 -3.08
N LEU A 185 -3.80 -14.94 -3.46
CA LEU A 185 -5.26 -14.76 -3.60
C LEU A 185 -5.76 -14.74 -5.04
N ALA A 186 -4.88 -14.41 -5.99
CA ALA A 186 -5.20 -14.29 -7.41
C ALA A 186 -4.02 -14.76 -8.30
N PRO A 187 -3.52 -16.00 -8.13
CA PRO A 187 -2.30 -16.47 -8.80
C PRO A 187 -2.39 -16.41 -10.33
N GLY A 188 -3.59 -16.60 -10.90
CA GLY A 188 -3.81 -16.47 -12.35
C GLY A 188 -3.55 -15.05 -12.88
N GLN A 189 -3.76 -14.02 -12.06
CA GLN A 189 -3.50 -12.62 -12.43
C GLN A 189 -2.12 -12.13 -11.96
N ALA A 190 -1.56 -12.76 -10.92
CA ALA A 190 -0.28 -12.39 -10.31
C ALA A 190 0.88 -12.35 -11.33
N ALA A 191 1.00 -13.37 -12.19
CA ALA A 191 2.07 -13.44 -13.17
C ALA A 191 2.02 -12.28 -14.18
N ARG A 192 0.82 -11.89 -14.63
CA ARG A 192 0.63 -10.74 -15.54
C ARG A 192 1.02 -9.43 -14.86
N TYR A 193 0.64 -9.28 -13.59
CA TYR A 193 1.01 -8.12 -12.79
C TYR A 193 2.53 -8.01 -12.60
N ASP A 194 3.19 -9.10 -12.18
CA ASP A 194 4.63 -9.12 -11.96
C ASP A 194 5.43 -8.84 -13.24
N ALA A 195 4.95 -9.35 -14.38
CA ALA A 195 5.53 -9.04 -15.68
C ALA A 195 5.40 -7.54 -16.02
N ALA A 196 4.21 -6.95 -15.81
CA ALA A 196 3.98 -5.53 -16.04
C ALA A 196 4.82 -4.65 -15.10
N ALA A 197 4.95 -5.05 -13.83
CA ALA A 197 5.78 -4.36 -12.84
C ALA A 197 7.25 -4.33 -13.25
N LYS A 198 7.80 -5.49 -13.63
CA LYS A 198 9.18 -5.59 -14.13
C LYS A 198 9.39 -4.81 -15.42
N ALA A 199 8.45 -4.87 -16.35
CA ALA A 199 8.51 -4.12 -17.61
C ALA A 199 8.50 -2.60 -17.36
N PHE A 200 7.69 -2.11 -16.41
CA PHE A 200 7.68 -0.71 -16.02
C PHE A 200 9.05 -0.27 -15.49
N HIS A 201 9.66 -1.06 -14.60
CA HIS A 201 11.00 -0.77 -14.11
C HIS A 201 12.04 -0.72 -15.23
N ALA A 202 12.05 -1.71 -16.13
CA ALA A 202 12.97 -1.74 -17.27
C ALA A 202 12.76 -0.55 -18.23
N ALA A 203 11.51 -0.14 -18.45
CA ALA A 203 11.17 0.96 -19.35
C ALA A 203 11.65 2.33 -18.86
N MET A 204 11.88 2.51 -17.54
CA MET A 204 12.45 3.76 -17.00
C MET A 204 13.84 4.08 -17.57
N ALA A 205 14.58 3.08 -18.03
CA ALA A 205 15.88 3.26 -18.68
C ALA A 205 15.80 3.77 -20.12
N GLN A 206 14.62 3.65 -20.75
CA GLN A 206 14.45 3.83 -22.20
C GLN A 206 13.92 5.22 -22.56
N GLY A 207 13.30 5.90 -21.60
CA GLY A 207 12.75 7.23 -21.78
C GLY A 207 11.33 7.38 -21.23
N ARG A 208 10.88 8.63 -21.11
CA ARG A 208 9.57 8.97 -20.56
C ARG A 208 8.39 8.37 -21.36
N PRO A 209 8.39 8.32 -22.71
CA PRO A 209 7.31 7.69 -23.46
C PRO A 209 7.16 6.19 -23.17
N GLN A 210 8.27 5.44 -23.15
CA GLN A 210 8.31 4.00 -22.87
C GLN A 210 7.87 3.72 -21.44
N ALA A 211 8.39 4.49 -20.48
CA ALA A 211 7.99 4.39 -19.08
C ALA A 211 6.49 4.72 -18.89
N ALA A 212 5.95 5.70 -19.61
CA ALA A 212 4.52 6.03 -19.57
C ALA A 212 3.67 4.85 -20.04
N GLU A 213 4.06 4.22 -21.15
CA GLU A 213 3.30 3.12 -21.72
C GLU A 213 3.32 1.90 -20.80
N ALA A 214 4.49 1.55 -20.27
CA ALA A 214 4.60 0.49 -19.28
C ALA A 214 3.84 0.81 -17.98
N ALA A 215 3.79 2.08 -17.55
CA ALA A 215 2.98 2.52 -16.42
C ALA A 215 1.47 2.34 -16.68
N ARG A 216 0.96 2.61 -17.90
CA ARG A 216 -0.44 2.34 -18.26
C ARG A 216 -0.75 0.85 -18.18
N ALA A 217 0.13 0.01 -18.71
CA ALA A 217 -0.02 -1.45 -18.64
C ALA A 217 -0.02 -1.96 -17.19
N LEU A 218 0.87 -1.43 -16.34
CA LEU A 218 0.91 -1.74 -14.91
C LEU A 218 -0.34 -1.25 -14.18
N SER A 219 -0.83 -0.05 -14.48
CA SER A 219 -2.07 0.50 -13.92
C SER A 219 -3.28 -0.39 -14.25
N PHE A 220 -3.36 -0.87 -15.49
CA PHE A 220 -4.39 -1.82 -15.92
C PHE A 220 -4.29 -3.17 -15.18
N ALA A 221 -3.07 -3.72 -15.05
CA ALA A 221 -2.87 -4.98 -14.33
C ALA A 221 -3.22 -4.86 -12.84
N ALA A 222 -2.84 -3.75 -12.20
CA ALA A 222 -3.22 -3.44 -10.82
C ALA A 222 -4.74 -3.28 -10.67
N GLY A 223 -5.42 -2.62 -11.61
CA GLY A 223 -6.88 -2.54 -11.65
C GLY A 223 -7.55 -3.91 -11.78
N THR A 224 -7.03 -4.78 -12.64
CA THR A 224 -7.54 -6.16 -12.78
C THR A 224 -7.39 -6.95 -11.48
N LEU A 225 -6.27 -6.79 -10.77
CA LEU A 225 -6.09 -7.38 -9.44
C LEU A 225 -7.05 -6.77 -8.41
N SER A 226 -7.24 -5.44 -8.41
CA SER A 226 -8.20 -4.75 -7.54
C SER A 226 -9.59 -5.35 -7.67
N ASP A 227 -10.07 -5.54 -8.90
CA ASP A 227 -11.39 -6.14 -9.17
C ASP A 227 -11.47 -7.60 -8.70
N ALA A 228 -10.42 -8.39 -8.97
CA ALA A 228 -10.36 -9.79 -8.53
C ALA A 228 -10.32 -9.94 -6.99
N LEU A 229 -9.62 -9.03 -6.31
CA LEU A 229 -9.49 -9.00 -4.86
C LEU A 229 -10.77 -8.50 -4.18
N ALA A 230 -11.44 -7.49 -4.76
CA ALA A 230 -12.69 -6.94 -4.25
C ALA A 230 -13.89 -7.88 -4.46
N ALA A 231 -13.85 -8.77 -5.44
CA ALA A 231 -14.95 -9.70 -5.75
C ALA A 231 -15.11 -10.86 -4.74
N ARG A 232 -14.17 -11.02 -3.81
CA ARG A 232 -14.12 -12.18 -2.89
C ARG A 232 -14.03 -11.72 -1.44
N HIS A 233 -14.62 -12.50 -0.55
CA HIS A 233 -14.31 -12.45 0.87
C HIS A 233 -13.29 -13.54 1.19
N TYR A 234 -12.40 -13.24 2.12
CA TYR A 234 -11.34 -14.14 2.53
C TYR A 234 -11.63 -14.70 3.91
N SER A 235 -11.16 -15.91 4.16
CA SER A 235 -11.17 -16.48 5.51
C SER A 235 -10.03 -15.88 6.32
N ASN A 236 -10.18 -15.83 7.64
CA ASN A 236 -9.14 -15.31 8.53
C ASN A 236 -7.83 -16.12 8.40
N ASP A 237 -7.92 -17.43 8.11
CA ASP A 237 -6.77 -18.29 7.81
C ASP A 237 -5.92 -17.81 6.62
N THR A 238 -6.55 -17.09 5.70
CA THR A 238 -5.88 -16.53 4.52
C THR A 238 -4.88 -15.44 4.94
N ALA A 239 -5.12 -14.70 6.02
CA ALA A 239 -4.20 -13.66 6.48
C ALA A 239 -2.85 -14.26 6.93
N PHE A 240 -2.84 -15.44 7.57
CA PHE A 240 -1.59 -16.15 7.88
C PHE A 240 -0.79 -16.48 6.62
N GLN A 241 -1.47 -16.94 5.56
CA GLN A 241 -0.82 -17.28 4.28
C GLN A 241 -0.20 -16.04 3.61
N VAL A 242 -0.89 -14.90 3.67
CA VAL A 242 -0.39 -13.64 3.12
C VAL A 242 0.80 -13.11 3.94
N ILE A 243 0.75 -13.18 5.27
CA ILE A 243 1.90 -12.83 6.14
C ILE A 243 3.11 -13.70 5.81
N ALA A 244 2.90 -15.02 5.65
CA ALA A 244 3.96 -15.94 5.24
C ALA A 244 4.49 -15.61 3.83
N ALA A 245 3.64 -15.20 2.90
CA ALA A 245 4.04 -14.78 1.55
C ALA A 245 4.90 -13.51 1.56
N ILE A 246 4.55 -12.50 2.38
CA ILE A 246 5.32 -11.26 2.54
C ILE A 246 6.75 -11.54 3.04
N ALA A 247 6.91 -12.46 4.00
CA ALA A 247 8.23 -12.89 4.50
C ALA A 247 8.86 -14.03 3.67
N GLY A 248 8.19 -14.47 2.61
CA GLY A 248 8.55 -15.62 1.80
C GLY A 248 9.72 -15.34 0.84
N LYS A 249 10.30 -16.42 0.31
CA LYS A 249 11.48 -16.35 -0.58
C LYS A 249 11.26 -15.58 -1.88
N ALA A 250 10.01 -15.41 -2.32
CA ALA A 250 9.67 -14.63 -3.51
C ALA A 250 9.70 -13.11 -3.26
N ILE A 251 9.48 -12.68 -2.01
CA ILE A 251 9.32 -11.26 -1.64
C ILE A 251 10.53 -10.74 -0.88
N THR A 252 11.04 -11.50 0.09
CA THR A 252 12.15 -11.10 0.96
C THR A 252 13.38 -10.57 0.19
N PRO A 253 13.83 -11.17 -0.93
CA PRO A 253 14.95 -10.61 -1.71
C PRO A 253 14.67 -9.25 -2.37
N ARG A 254 13.41 -8.82 -2.46
CA ARG A 254 12.98 -7.51 -3.00
C ARG A 254 12.98 -6.41 -1.95
N LEU A 255 13.13 -6.74 -0.66
CA LEU A 255 13.16 -5.79 0.45
C LEU A 255 14.58 -5.23 0.62
N THR A 256 15.04 -4.52 -0.42
CA THR A 256 16.41 -3.99 -0.56
C THR A 256 16.56 -2.56 -0.10
N ASP A 257 15.44 -1.84 0.04
CA ASP A 257 15.38 -0.44 0.45
C ASP A 257 14.46 -0.24 1.64
N TYR A 258 14.57 0.94 2.24
CA TYR A 258 13.81 1.33 3.41
C TYR A 258 12.30 1.33 3.14
N THR A 259 11.86 1.83 1.98
CA THR A 259 10.45 2.09 1.71
C THR A 259 9.65 0.79 1.58
N GLY A 260 10.15 -0.15 0.76
CA GLY A 260 9.57 -1.48 0.65
C GLY A 260 9.58 -2.25 1.98
N SER A 261 10.63 -2.08 2.77
CA SER A 261 10.79 -2.73 4.08
C SER A 261 9.84 -2.16 5.14
N ALA A 262 9.72 -0.84 5.22
CA ALA A 262 8.77 -0.17 6.10
C ALA A 262 7.33 -0.59 5.77
N GLN A 263 6.98 -0.65 4.48
CA GLN A 263 5.68 -1.14 4.04
C GLN A 263 5.45 -2.61 4.43
N ALA A 264 6.46 -3.47 4.30
CA ALA A 264 6.33 -4.89 4.64
C ALA A 264 6.05 -5.12 6.13
N VAL A 265 6.73 -4.42 7.04
CA VAL A 265 6.44 -4.56 8.48
C VAL A 265 5.09 -3.96 8.85
N MET A 266 4.69 -2.83 8.25
CA MET A 266 3.36 -2.25 8.45
C MET A 266 2.26 -3.20 7.97
N ALA A 267 2.46 -3.87 6.83
CA ALA A 267 1.53 -4.87 6.32
C ALA A 267 1.40 -6.06 7.28
N VAL A 268 2.52 -6.60 7.78
CA VAL A 268 2.51 -7.71 8.74
C VAL A 268 1.80 -7.35 10.05
N ASP A 269 2.04 -6.16 10.62
CA ASP A 269 1.36 -5.70 11.83
C ASP A 269 -0.14 -5.46 11.56
N THR A 270 -0.49 -4.84 10.43
CA THR A 270 -1.88 -4.61 10.03
C THR A 270 -2.66 -5.92 9.92
N LEU A 271 -2.07 -6.94 9.26
CA LEU A 271 -2.69 -8.25 9.10
C LEU A 271 -2.78 -9.03 10.42
N LEU A 272 -1.82 -8.87 11.34
CA LEU A 272 -1.95 -9.41 12.69
C LEU A 272 -3.11 -8.75 13.45
N ASN A 273 -3.24 -7.42 13.38
CA ASN A 273 -4.33 -6.71 14.03
C ASN A 273 -5.69 -7.08 13.43
N ALA A 274 -5.75 -7.40 12.14
CA ALA A 274 -6.94 -7.99 11.51
C ALA A 274 -7.28 -9.37 12.12
N LEU A 275 -6.30 -10.26 12.26
CA LEU A 275 -6.48 -11.58 12.90
C LEU A 275 -7.00 -11.45 14.34
N VAL A 276 -6.54 -10.43 15.10
CA VAL A 276 -7.02 -10.15 16.45
C VAL A 276 -8.46 -9.64 16.44
N ARG A 277 -8.75 -8.65 15.59
CA ARG A 277 -10.09 -8.06 15.45
C ARG A 277 -11.15 -9.08 15.05
N GLU A 278 -10.78 -10.04 14.23
CA GLU A 278 -11.67 -11.11 13.76
C GLU A 278 -11.71 -12.33 14.70
N GLY A 279 -11.09 -12.23 15.88
CA GLY A 279 -11.13 -13.24 16.94
C GLY A 279 -10.33 -14.50 16.62
N ARG A 280 -9.49 -14.49 15.57
CA ARG A 280 -8.66 -15.64 15.19
C ARG A 280 -7.40 -15.76 16.04
N VAL A 281 -6.87 -14.63 16.51
CA VAL A 281 -5.77 -14.52 17.47
C VAL A 281 -6.27 -13.75 18.70
N THR A 282 -5.93 -14.18 19.91
CA THR A 282 -6.30 -13.44 21.11
C THR A 282 -5.38 -12.24 21.33
N VAL A 283 -5.86 -11.20 22.03
CA VAL A 283 -5.03 -10.04 22.43
C VAL A 283 -3.78 -10.49 23.20
N GLY A 284 -3.92 -11.48 24.08
CA GLY A 284 -2.79 -12.02 24.85
C GLY A 284 -1.76 -12.75 23.99
N ALA A 285 -2.20 -13.54 23.00
CA ALA A 285 -1.31 -14.21 22.06
C ALA A 285 -0.54 -13.20 21.18
N ALA A 286 -1.23 -12.18 20.66
CA ALA A 286 -0.60 -11.11 19.91
C ALA A 286 0.41 -10.30 20.76
N ALA A 287 0.07 -10.02 22.03
CA ALA A 287 0.99 -9.38 22.96
C ALA A 287 2.26 -10.22 23.20
N GLY A 288 2.13 -11.55 23.28
CA GLY A 288 3.25 -12.48 23.47
C GLY A 288 4.30 -12.46 22.35
N ILE A 289 3.92 -12.03 21.15
CA ILE A 289 4.83 -11.93 19.99
C ILE A 289 5.18 -10.48 19.61
N ARG A 290 4.74 -9.49 20.39
CA ARG A 290 4.92 -8.07 20.03
C ARG A 290 6.38 -7.65 19.95
N ALA A 291 7.26 -8.24 20.77
CA ALA A 291 8.69 -7.95 20.75
C ALA A 291 9.35 -8.30 19.39
N GLN A 292 8.84 -9.30 18.69
CA GLN A 292 9.33 -9.77 17.40
C GLN A 292 8.96 -8.76 16.30
N ILE A 293 7.74 -8.24 16.32
CA ILE A 293 7.27 -7.19 15.41
C ILE A 293 8.01 -5.89 15.68
N ASN A 294 8.16 -5.51 16.96
CA ASN A 294 8.92 -4.31 17.33
C ASN A 294 10.37 -4.37 16.86
N ARG A 295 11.02 -5.54 16.85
CA ARG A 295 12.36 -5.70 16.26
C ARG A 295 12.38 -5.39 14.76
N ALA A 296 11.35 -5.79 14.02
CA ALA A 296 11.22 -5.42 12.60
C ALA A 296 11.00 -3.92 12.41
N TYR A 297 10.19 -3.27 13.27
CA TYR A 297 10.03 -1.81 13.26
C TYR A 297 11.31 -1.05 13.62
N VAL A 298 12.09 -1.54 14.60
CA VAL A 298 13.39 -0.93 14.94
C VAL A 298 14.34 -0.97 13.74
N ALA A 299 14.32 -2.05 12.95
CA ALA A 299 15.14 -2.14 11.74
C ALA A 299 14.74 -1.16 10.62
N VAL A 300 13.58 -0.51 10.73
CA VAL A 300 13.13 0.59 9.83
C VAL A 300 12.82 1.87 10.60
N SER A 301 13.49 2.10 11.74
CA SER A 301 13.29 3.33 12.54
C SER A 301 14.16 4.50 12.09
N ALA A 302 15.29 4.21 11.44
CA ALA A 302 16.31 5.16 11.02
C ALA A 302 16.66 4.91 9.54
N PRO A 303 15.99 5.61 8.60
CA PRO A 303 16.17 5.35 7.17
C PRO A 303 17.61 5.52 6.69
N GLU A 304 18.37 6.43 7.32
CA GLU A 304 19.77 6.71 7.01
C GLU A 304 20.74 5.60 7.46
N LYS A 305 20.26 4.70 8.32
CA LYS A 305 21.01 3.54 8.84
C LYS A 305 20.38 2.21 8.43
N PHE A 306 19.46 2.24 7.47
CA PHE A 306 18.73 1.05 7.05
C PHE A 306 19.68 -0.04 6.55
N ASP A 307 19.54 -1.25 7.10
CA ASP A 307 20.28 -2.44 6.70
C ASP A 307 19.30 -3.54 6.23
N PRO A 308 19.28 -3.87 4.92
CA PRO A 308 18.35 -4.86 4.37
C PRO A 308 18.50 -6.25 4.99
N GLY A 309 19.73 -6.66 5.34
CA GLY A 309 20.00 -7.97 5.96
C GLY A 309 19.32 -8.11 7.31
N SER A 310 19.55 -7.16 8.20
CA SER A 310 18.97 -7.10 9.55
C SER A 310 17.45 -7.01 9.50
N PHE A 311 16.91 -6.19 8.60
CA PHE A 311 15.46 -6.07 8.44
C PHE A 311 14.83 -7.40 7.99
N ARG A 312 15.35 -8.03 6.92
CA ARG A 312 14.82 -9.30 6.40
C ARG A 312 14.84 -10.41 7.46
N ALA A 313 15.89 -10.46 8.28
CA ALA A 313 15.98 -11.39 9.41
C ALA A 313 14.91 -11.11 10.47
N ALA A 314 14.71 -9.84 10.85
CA ALA A 314 13.70 -9.43 11.83
C ALA A 314 12.27 -9.69 11.34
N LEU A 315 11.95 -9.32 10.09
CA LEU A 315 10.64 -9.56 9.46
C LEU A 315 10.33 -11.07 9.40
N GLY A 316 11.31 -11.89 8.99
CA GLY A 316 11.15 -13.34 8.99
C GLY A 316 10.90 -13.93 10.39
N SER A 317 11.54 -13.38 11.43
CA SER A 317 11.27 -13.78 12.82
C SER A 317 9.86 -13.39 13.27
N ALA A 318 9.38 -12.21 12.88
CA ALA A 318 8.01 -11.77 13.18
C ALA A 318 6.98 -12.68 12.50
N ALA A 319 7.12 -12.93 11.20
CA ALA A 319 6.21 -13.78 10.45
C ALA A 319 6.13 -15.21 11.00
N ARG A 320 7.25 -15.85 11.33
CA ARG A 320 7.25 -17.19 11.97
C ARG A 320 6.56 -17.20 13.33
N SER A 321 6.68 -16.12 14.09
CA SER A 321 6.03 -16.02 15.41
C SER A 321 4.54 -15.83 15.29
N ILE A 322 4.07 -15.11 14.26
CA ILE A 322 2.65 -15.02 13.92
C ILE A 322 2.13 -16.38 13.45
N GLU A 323 2.85 -17.06 12.57
CA GLU A 323 2.48 -18.40 12.07
C GLU A 323 2.29 -19.41 13.21
N ALA A 324 3.11 -19.34 14.26
CA ALA A 324 2.99 -20.17 15.45
C ALA A 324 1.72 -19.92 16.29
N LEU A 325 0.93 -18.88 15.99
CA LEU A 325 -0.35 -18.58 16.65
C LEU A 325 -1.56 -19.22 15.95
N ARG A 326 -1.35 -19.86 14.80
CA ARG A 326 -2.39 -20.56 14.05
C ARG A 326 -2.91 -21.77 14.82
#